data_AF-A0A958PSV4-F1
#
_entry.id   AF-A0A958PSV4-F1
#
_cell.length_a   1.000
_cell.length_b   1.000
_cell.length_c   1.000
_cell.angle_alpha   90.00
_cell.angle_beta   90.00
_cell.angle_gamma   90.00
#
_symmetry.space_group_name_H-M   'P 1'
#
loop_
_entity.id
_entity.type
_entity.pdbx_description
1 polymer ?
#
loop_
_entity_poly.entity_id
_entity_poly.type
_entity_poly.pdbx_seq_one_letter_code
_entity_poly.pdbx_strand_id
1 'polypeptide(L)'
;MDRNLKEKYNAVLDLTDKIEREWQKANYSTDDFQDVVWDLTGEVDLSFLKDVKSQLMLMEHPSVRQAQVRSTFSDFYFQMFNNGRFLIEVLNWWGGQVNVHHHDFSAVQFQLKGDSLNIYYDFETEEMNPRSAIRFGDLNVANAEIWQEGSRTKVRPGALDIHSVFHLSHPTTSLLIRTVPT
;
A
#
# COMPACT_ATOMS: atom_id res chain seq x y z
N MET A 1 -13.05 -7.97 -21.56
CA MET A 1 -11.85 -7.33 -20.98
C MET A 1 -10.82 -7.20 -22.08
N ASP A 2 -10.11 -6.08 -22.16
CA ASP A 2 -9.01 -5.92 -23.12
C ASP A 2 -7.97 -7.05 -22.91
N ARG A 3 -7.51 -7.65 -24.01
CA ARG A 3 -6.53 -8.75 -23.99
C ARG A 3 -5.24 -8.32 -23.31
N ASN A 4 -4.78 -7.08 -23.55
CA ASN A 4 -3.58 -6.54 -22.93
C ASN A 4 -3.74 -6.44 -21.40
N LEU A 5 -4.88 -5.93 -20.94
CA LEU A 5 -5.18 -5.79 -19.52
C LEU A 5 -5.25 -7.16 -18.81
N LYS A 6 -5.77 -8.18 -19.48
CA LYS A 6 -5.76 -9.56 -18.98
C LYS A 6 -4.34 -10.11 -18.82
N GLU A 7 -3.49 -9.90 -19.82
CA GLU A 7 -2.09 -10.36 -19.80
C GLU A 7 -1.31 -9.67 -18.67
N LYS A 8 -1.49 -8.35 -18.49
CA LYS A 8 -0.91 -7.61 -17.35
C LYS A 8 -1.39 -8.13 -16.00
N TYR A 9 -2.68 -8.42 -15.85
CA TYR A 9 -3.22 -8.97 -14.60
C TYR A 9 -2.66 -10.37 -14.30
N ASN A 10 -2.55 -11.24 -15.31
CA ASN A 10 -1.94 -12.56 -15.12
C ASN A 10 -0.47 -12.45 -14.69
N ALA A 11 0.30 -11.50 -15.24
CA ALA A 11 1.66 -11.24 -14.79
C ALA A 11 1.74 -10.79 -13.32
N VAL A 12 0.74 -10.04 -12.83
CA VAL A 12 0.62 -9.71 -11.41
C VAL A 12 0.33 -10.95 -10.57
N LEU A 13 -0.48 -11.90 -11.05
CA LEU A 13 -0.70 -13.17 -10.35
C LEU A 13 0.58 -14.01 -10.26
N ASP A 14 1.33 -14.12 -11.35
CA ASP A 14 2.63 -14.81 -11.34
C ASP A 14 3.63 -14.15 -10.37
N LEU A 15 3.58 -12.82 -10.25
CA LEU A 15 4.33 -12.08 -9.25
C LEU A 15 3.87 -12.41 -7.82
N THR A 16 2.56 -12.51 -7.57
CA THR A 16 2.05 -12.88 -6.24
C THR A 16 2.53 -14.26 -5.79
N ASP A 17 2.60 -15.22 -6.71
CA ASP A 17 3.14 -16.56 -6.45
C ASP A 17 4.65 -16.54 -6.16
N LYS A 18 5.39 -15.58 -6.72
CA LYS A 18 6.83 -15.40 -6.42
C LYS A 18 7.01 -14.74 -5.05
N ILE A 19 6.23 -13.71 -4.75
CA ILE A 19 6.24 -13.03 -3.44
C ILE A 19 5.93 -14.04 -2.33
N GLU A 20 4.89 -14.86 -2.48
CA GLU A 20 4.53 -15.89 -1.50
C GLU A 20 5.70 -16.86 -1.26
N ARG A 21 6.34 -17.35 -2.33
CA ARG A 21 7.47 -18.30 -2.24
C ARG A 21 8.71 -17.70 -1.58
N GLU A 22 9.06 -16.46 -1.90
CA GLU A 22 10.21 -15.80 -1.27
C GLU A 22 9.92 -15.43 0.18
N TRP A 23 8.72 -14.92 0.48
CA TRP A 23 8.31 -14.57 1.83
C TRP A 23 8.19 -15.80 2.74
N GLN A 24 7.79 -16.95 2.19
CA GLN A 24 7.82 -18.22 2.91
C GLN A 24 9.23 -18.59 3.41
N LYS A 25 10.29 -18.27 2.66
CA LYS A 25 11.68 -18.52 3.10
C LYS A 25 12.07 -17.64 4.30
N ALA A 26 11.43 -16.49 4.45
CA ALA A 26 11.53 -15.63 5.63
C ALA A 26 10.51 -15.99 6.73
N ASN A 27 9.97 -17.22 6.72
CA ASN A 27 8.97 -17.72 7.67
C ASN A 27 7.72 -16.82 7.79
N TYR A 28 7.34 -16.13 6.72
CA TYR A 28 6.24 -15.15 6.72
C TYR A 28 6.42 -14.01 7.74
N SER A 29 7.67 -13.62 8.02
CA SER A 29 7.99 -12.47 8.87
C SER A 29 7.43 -11.17 8.29
N THR A 30 6.60 -10.45 9.06
CA THR A 30 6.02 -9.17 8.65
C THR A 30 7.11 -8.13 8.39
N ASP A 31 8.17 -8.11 9.19
CA ASP A 31 9.26 -7.13 9.08
C ASP A 31 10.00 -7.26 7.74
N ASP A 32 10.11 -8.49 7.22
CA ASP A 32 10.84 -8.82 5.99
C ASP A 32 9.99 -8.69 4.71
N PHE A 33 8.66 -8.57 4.83
CA PHE A 33 7.75 -8.62 3.68
C PHE A 33 8.00 -7.50 2.65
N GLN A 34 8.17 -6.26 3.11
CA GLN A 34 8.45 -5.11 2.26
C GLN A 34 9.74 -5.27 1.44
N ASP A 35 10.75 -5.98 1.95
CA ASP A 35 12.01 -6.21 1.25
C ASP A 35 11.81 -7.23 0.13
N VAL A 36 11.09 -8.32 0.40
CA VAL A 36 10.69 -9.30 -0.61
C VAL A 36 9.92 -8.64 -1.75
N VAL A 37 8.93 -7.81 -1.42
CA VAL A 37 8.13 -7.11 -2.43
C VAL A 37 8.99 -6.12 -3.20
N TRP A 38 9.83 -5.34 -2.53
CA TRP A 38 10.68 -4.34 -3.16
C TRP A 38 11.60 -4.95 -4.21
N ASP A 39 12.24 -6.07 -3.89
CA ASP A 39 13.19 -6.74 -4.77
C ASP A 39 12.48 -7.36 -5.98
N LEU A 40 11.32 -7.98 -5.78
CA LEU A 40 10.58 -8.65 -6.85
C LEU A 40 9.81 -7.69 -7.78
N THR A 41 9.63 -6.44 -7.39
CA THR A 41 8.83 -5.45 -8.14
C THR A 41 9.65 -4.36 -8.83
N GLY A 42 10.98 -4.40 -8.75
CA GLY A 42 11.87 -3.34 -9.27
C GLY A 42 11.63 -2.96 -10.73
N GLU A 43 11.24 -3.93 -11.56
CA GLU A 43 11.05 -3.75 -13.01
C GLU A 43 9.60 -4.02 -13.46
N VAL A 44 8.67 -4.22 -12.52
CA VAL A 44 7.29 -4.57 -12.85
C VAL A 44 6.48 -3.31 -13.18
N ASP A 45 5.94 -3.25 -14.40
CA ASP A 45 5.01 -2.18 -14.78
C ASP A 45 3.62 -2.39 -14.16
N LEU A 46 3.34 -1.62 -13.10
CA LEU A 46 2.03 -1.53 -12.45
C LEU A 46 1.23 -0.28 -12.89
N SER A 47 1.75 0.53 -13.81
CA SER A 47 1.15 1.81 -14.19
C SER A 47 -0.19 1.66 -14.91
N PHE A 48 -0.53 0.46 -15.39
CA PHE A 48 -1.83 0.18 -16.00
C PHE A 48 -3.00 0.35 -15.04
N LEU A 49 -2.75 0.36 -13.73
CA LEU A 49 -3.74 0.51 -12.66
C LEU A 49 -3.96 1.96 -12.23
N LYS A 50 -3.22 2.90 -12.82
CA LYS A 50 -3.24 4.31 -12.40
C LYS A 50 -4.58 5.03 -12.63
N ASP A 51 -5.44 4.49 -13.49
CA ASP A 51 -6.74 5.08 -13.82
C ASP A 51 -7.90 4.17 -13.40
N VAL A 52 -8.94 4.76 -12.82
CA VAL A 52 -10.16 4.04 -12.41
C VAL A 52 -10.81 3.27 -13.56
N LYS A 53 -10.72 3.78 -14.80
CA LYS A 53 -11.23 3.06 -15.97
C LYS A 53 -10.61 1.66 -16.11
N SER A 54 -9.28 1.54 -15.96
CA SER A 54 -8.59 0.25 -16.05
C SER A 54 -8.98 -0.67 -14.89
N GLN A 55 -9.11 -0.11 -13.69
CA GLN A 55 -9.56 -0.84 -12.49
C GLN A 55 -10.98 -1.42 -12.70
N LEU A 56 -11.90 -0.60 -13.22
CA LEU A 56 -13.27 -1.05 -13.54
C LEU A 56 -13.30 -2.10 -14.67
N MET A 57 -12.42 -2.00 -15.66
CA MET A 57 -12.32 -3.04 -16.71
C MET A 57 -11.80 -4.37 -16.16
N LEU A 58 -10.92 -4.35 -15.15
CA LEU A 58 -10.44 -5.56 -14.48
C LEU A 58 -11.52 -6.29 -13.68
N MET A 59 -12.59 -5.60 -13.26
CA MET A 59 -13.74 -6.22 -12.60
C MET A 59 -14.46 -7.26 -13.45
N GLU A 60 -14.22 -7.29 -14.76
CA GLU A 60 -14.72 -8.37 -15.62
C GLU A 60 -14.01 -9.71 -15.35
N HIS A 61 -12.82 -9.69 -14.73
CA HIS A 61 -12.14 -10.91 -14.31
C HIS A 61 -12.80 -11.49 -13.05
N PRO A 62 -13.23 -12.77 -13.04
CA PRO A 62 -13.96 -13.35 -11.91
C PRO A 62 -13.23 -13.23 -10.57
N SER A 63 -11.92 -13.49 -10.52
CA SER A 63 -11.11 -13.42 -9.29
C SER A 63 -11.04 -12.00 -8.72
N VAL A 64 -10.89 -10.98 -9.57
CA VAL A 64 -10.86 -9.57 -9.13
C VAL A 64 -12.22 -9.17 -8.57
N ARG A 65 -13.30 -9.54 -9.27
CA ARG A 65 -14.66 -9.27 -8.81
C ARG A 65 -14.95 -9.90 -7.46
N GLN A 66 -14.52 -11.15 -7.25
CA GLN A 66 -14.68 -11.87 -5.99
C GLN A 66 -13.80 -11.32 -4.87
N ALA A 67 -12.64 -10.75 -5.21
CA ALA A 67 -11.76 -10.11 -4.25
C ALA A 67 -12.29 -8.75 -3.76
N GLN A 68 -13.31 -8.13 -4.37
CA GLN A 68 -13.75 -6.82 -3.91
C GLN A 68 -14.33 -6.85 -2.50
N VAL A 69 -13.91 -5.88 -1.68
CA VAL A 69 -14.46 -5.61 -0.36
C VAL A 69 -14.86 -4.15 -0.27
N ARG A 70 -15.86 -3.84 0.58
CA ARG A 70 -16.20 -2.45 0.88
C ARG A 70 -15.15 -1.88 1.80
N SER A 71 -14.61 -0.73 1.43
CA SER A 71 -13.70 0.06 2.26
C SER A 71 -14.06 1.53 2.12
N THR A 72 -13.97 2.27 3.22
CA THR A 72 -14.14 3.72 3.28
C THR A 72 -12.81 4.45 3.40
N PHE A 73 -11.69 3.73 3.24
CA PHE A 73 -10.37 4.30 3.49
C PHE A 73 -10.01 5.37 2.45
N SER A 74 -10.29 5.14 1.17
CA SER A 74 -10.08 6.09 0.07
C SER A 74 -11.39 6.42 -0.63
N ASP A 75 -11.43 7.49 -1.44
CA ASP A 75 -12.61 7.89 -2.22
C ASP A 75 -13.09 6.80 -3.18
N PHE A 76 -12.14 6.05 -3.76
CA PHE A 76 -12.44 4.82 -4.49
C PHE A 76 -11.39 3.74 -4.21
N TYR A 77 -11.81 2.73 -3.45
CA TYR A 77 -11.02 1.56 -3.09
C TYR A 77 -11.21 0.41 -4.09
N PHE A 78 -10.11 -0.22 -4.47
CA PHE A 78 -10.12 -1.36 -5.40
C PHE A 78 -9.14 -2.44 -4.97
N GLN A 79 -9.62 -3.65 -4.65
CA GLN A 79 -8.76 -4.77 -4.25
C GLN A 79 -8.51 -5.70 -5.44
N MET A 80 -7.26 -5.89 -5.85
CA MET A 80 -6.91 -6.76 -6.96
C MET A 80 -6.75 -8.22 -6.57
N PHE A 81 -6.19 -8.44 -5.38
CA PHE A 81 -5.73 -9.74 -4.93
C PHE A 81 -5.79 -9.80 -3.40
N ASN A 82 -6.11 -10.99 -2.87
CA ASN A 82 -6.04 -11.29 -1.45
C ASN A 82 -5.94 -12.82 -1.28
N ASN A 83 -4.91 -13.29 -0.59
CA ASN A 83 -4.73 -14.71 -0.28
C ASN A 83 -4.86 -15.04 1.22
N GLY A 84 -5.32 -14.09 2.03
CA GLY A 84 -5.42 -14.20 3.49
C GLY A 84 -4.13 -13.93 4.25
N ARG A 85 -2.98 -13.76 3.57
CA ARG A 85 -1.71 -13.35 4.19
C ARG A 85 -1.28 -11.95 3.77
N PHE A 86 -1.42 -11.66 2.48
CA PHE A 86 -1.19 -10.34 1.91
C PHE A 86 -2.23 -10.04 0.84
N LEU A 87 -2.31 -8.76 0.46
CA LEU A 87 -3.25 -8.26 -0.53
C LEU A 87 -2.61 -7.17 -1.39
N ILE A 88 -3.22 -6.96 -2.55
CA ILE A 88 -2.89 -5.87 -3.46
C ILE A 88 -4.12 -4.98 -3.57
N GLU A 89 -3.98 -3.73 -3.17
CA GLU A 89 -5.04 -2.74 -3.21
C GLU A 89 -4.60 -1.47 -3.93
N VAL A 90 -5.57 -0.81 -4.57
CA VAL A 90 -5.40 0.47 -5.24
C VAL A 90 -6.33 1.47 -4.58
N LEU A 91 -5.73 2.56 -4.11
CA LEU A 91 -6.39 3.65 -3.41
C LEU A 91 -6.41 4.85 -4.33
N ASN A 92 -7.59 5.36 -4.62
CA ASN A 92 -7.77 6.54 -5.47
C ASN A 92 -8.35 7.67 -4.62
N TRP A 93 -7.75 8.86 -4.75
CA TRP A 93 -8.08 10.03 -3.97
C TRP A 93 -8.34 11.22 -4.89
N TRP A 94 -9.46 11.90 -4.66
CA TRP A 94 -9.85 13.16 -5.29
C TRP A 94 -9.51 14.36 -4.39
N GLY A 95 -8.58 14.17 -3.46
CA GLY A 95 -8.09 15.18 -2.53
C GLY A 95 -8.14 14.66 -1.10
N GLY A 96 -7.89 15.57 -0.15
CA GLY A 96 -7.87 15.23 1.26
C GLY A 96 -6.51 14.79 1.77
N GLN A 97 -6.52 14.27 2.98
CA GLN A 97 -5.35 13.85 3.73
C GLN A 97 -5.62 12.50 4.38
N VAL A 98 -4.59 11.67 4.48
CA VAL A 98 -4.56 10.57 5.43
C VAL A 98 -3.97 11.11 6.73
N ASN A 99 -4.77 11.13 7.79
CA ASN A 99 -4.38 11.62 9.10
C ASN A 99 -3.13 10.88 9.63
N VAL A 100 -2.45 11.46 10.62
CA VAL A 100 -1.30 10.82 11.29
C VAL A 100 -1.66 9.42 11.77
N HIS A 101 -0.91 8.41 11.33
CA HIS A 101 -1.12 7.01 11.68
C HIS A 101 0.19 6.22 11.62
N HIS A 102 0.16 5.01 12.17
CA HIS A 102 1.14 3.96 11.92
C HIS A 102 0.45 2.73 11.33
N HIS A 103 1.22 1.66 11.08
CA HIS A 103 0.71 0.46 10.42
C HIS A 103 0.88 -0.76 11.32
N ASP A 104 -0.11 -1.64 11.36
CA ASP A 104 0.00 -3.01 11.88
C ASP A 104 0.32 -4.01 10.76
N PHE A 105 0.84 -3.51 9.65
CA PHE A 105 1.19 -4.27 8.45
C PHE A 105 2.50 -3.78 7.84
N SER A 106 3.07 -4.59 6.95
CA SER A 106 4.24 -4.25 6.14
C SER A 106 3.85 -4.15 4.68
N ALA A 107 4.41 -3.18 3.95
CA ALA A 107 4.05 -2.95 2.55
C ALA A 107 5.16 -2.34 1.69
N VAL A 108 4.92 -2.36 0.38
CA VAL A 108 5.48 -1.39 -0.56
C VAL A 108 4.34 -0.59 -1.16
N GLN A 109 4.42 0.73 -1.04
CA GLN A 109 3.56 1.70 -1.70
C GLN A 109 4.16 2.07 -3.06
N PHE A 110 3.30 2.18 -4.06
CA PHE A 110 3.63 2.66 -5.40
C PHE A 110 2.76 3.88 -5.71
N GLN A 111 3.38 5.01 -6.05
CA GLN A 111 2.67 6.22 -6.46
C GLN A 111 2.38 6.13 -7.96
N LEU A 112 1.20 5.62 -8.34
CA LEU A 112 0.87 5.32 -9.74
C LEU A 112 0.41 6.54 -10.55
N LYS A 113 -0.21 7.52 -9.89
CA LYS A 113 -0.72 8.74 -10.53
C LYS A 113 -0.62 9.94 -9.60
N GLY A 114 -0.14 11.06 -10.12
CA GLY A 114 -0.02 12.32 -9.39
C GLY A 114 0.95 12.24 -8.21
N ASP A 115 1.17 13.38 -7.57
CA ASP A 115 2.13 13.51 -6.47
C ASP A 115 1.43 13.62 -5.11
N SER A 116 2.08 13.09 -4.07
CA SER A 116 1.64 13.22 -2.66
C SER A 116 2.79 13.74 -1.79
N LEU A 117 2.47 14.55 -0.79
CA LEU A 117 3.38 14.93 0.28
C LEU A 117 3.24 13.93 1.42
N ASN A 118 4.31 13.24 1.75
CA ASN A 118 4.41 12.38 2.93
C ASN A 118 5.18 13.11 4.04
N ILE A 119 4.64 13.08 5.26
CA ILE A 119 5.26 13.71 6.44
C ILE A 119 5.44 12.64 7.50
N TYR A 120 6.69 12.43 7.92
CA TYR A 120 7.06 11.52 9.00
C TYR A 120 7.09 12.23 10.35
N TYR A 121 6.72 11.52 11.40
CA TYR A 121 6.68 12.03 12.76
C TYR A 121 7.40 11.10 13.74
N ASP A 122 7.99 11.70 14.76
CA ASP A 122 8.44 11.01 15.96
C ASP A 122 7.45 11.26 17.09
N PHE A 123 7.03 10.20 17.78
CA PHE A 123 6.16 10.28 18.95
C PHE A 123 6.97 10.03 20.23
N GLU A 124 7.17 11.08 21.01
CA GLU A 124 7.92 11.04 22.27
C GLU A 124 6.95 10.92 23.45
N THR A 125 7.12 9.90 24.29
CA THR A 125 6.27 9.68 25.47
C THR A 125 7.10 9.33 26.69
N GLU A 126 6.74 9.91 27.84
CA GLU A 126 7.31 9.57 29.15
C GLU A 126 6.70 8.29 29.74
N GLU A 127 5.62 7.77 29.15
CA GLU A 127 4.94 6.56 29.64
C GLU A 127 5.77 5.30 29.37
N MET A 128 6.29 4.70 30.45
CA MET A 128 7.13 3.50 30.36
C MET A 128 6.36 2.20 30.04
N ASN A 129 5.03 2.19 30.03
CA ASN A 129 4.25 0.99 29.70
C ASN A 129 3.88 0.95 28.21
N PRO A 130 4.62 0.21 27.37
CA PRO A 130 4.32 0.13 25.94
C PRO A 130 2.99 -0.57 25.62
N ARG A 131 2.36 -1.22 26.62
CA ARG A 131 1.08 -1.94 26.45
C ARG A 131 -0.16 -1.10 26.78
N SER A 132 -0.01 0.18 27.12
CA SER A 132 -1.17 1.05 27.31
C SER A 132 -1.89 1.27 25.98
N ALA A 133 -3.22 1.11 25.98
CA ALA A 133 -4.04 1.32 24.80
C ALA A 133 -4.11 2.80 24.36
N ILE A 134 -3.84 3.73 25.28
CA ILE A 134 -3.77 5.17 25.03
C ILE A 134 -2.50 5.68 25.71
N ARG A 135 -1.73 6.50 25.00
CA ARG A 135 -0.51 7.13 25.51
C ARG A 135 -0.54 8.63 25.22
N PHE A 136 -0.04 9.42 26.16
CA PHE A 136 0.15 10.85 25.98
C PHE A 136 1.62 11.16 25.71
N GLY A 137 1.87 12.16 24.88
CA GLY A 137 3.21 12.49 24.42
C GLY A 137 3.19 13.61 23.37
N ASP A 138 4.39 13.98 22.93
CA ASP A 138 4.62 14.99 21.91
C ASP A 138 4.81 14.34 20.54
N LEU A 139 4.25 14.98 19.51
CA LEU A 139 4.39 14.55 18.12
C LEU A 139 5.20 15.60 17.35
N ASN A 140 6.40 15.24 16.94
CA ASN A 140 7.33 16.13 16.25
C ASN A 140 7.45 15.72 14.78
N VAL A 141 7.53 16.70 13.87
CA VAL A 141 7.83 16.41 12.45
C VAL A 141 9.29 16.00 12.34
N ALA A 142 9.54 14.77 11.88
CA ALA A 142 10.87 14.22 11.71
C ALA A 142 11.44 14.50 10.31
N ASN A 143 10.61 14.30 9.28
CA ASN A 143 10.99 14.48 7.88
C ASN A 143 9.75 14.72 7.00
N ALA A 144 9.94 15.26 5.80
CA ALA A 144 8.89 15.33 4.79
C ALA A 144 9.47 15.09 3.40
N GLU A 145 8.73 14.36 2.56
CA GLU A 145 9.14 14.04 1.20
C GLU A 145 7.97 14.05 0.23
N ILE A 146 8.27 14.25 -1.05
CA ILE A 146 7.28 14.13 -2.12
C ILE A 146 7.38 12.73 -2.72
N TRP A 147 6.29 11.97 -2.63
CA TRP A 147 6.09 10.78 -3.43
C TRP A 147 5.62 11.21 -4.82
N GLN A 148 6.53 11.15 -5.77
CA GLN A 148 6.31 11.54 -7.16
C GLN A 148 5.63 10.42 -7.95
N GLU A 149 4.84 10.74 -8.97
CA GLU A 149 4.34 9.72 -9.90
C GLU A 149 5.48 8.82 -10.42
N GLY A 150 5.29 7.51 -10.29
CA GLY A 150 6.27 6.47 -10.62
C GLY A 150 7.20 6.07 -9.46
N SER A 151 7.18 6.77 -8.33
CA SER A 151 7.97 6.40 -7.16
C SER A 151 7.38 5.21 -6.41
N ARG A 152 8.20 4.62 -5.54
CA ARG A 152 7.77 3.58 -4.60
C ARG A 152 8.50 3.73 -3.27
N THR A 153 7.82 3.39 -2.19
CA THR A 153 8.31 3.57 -0.82
C THR A 153 7.98 2.34 0.01
N LYS A 154 8.92 1.93 0.87
CA LYS A 154 8.71 0.85 1.85
C LYS A 154 7.90 1.39 3.02
N VAL A 155 6.95 0.61 3.51
CA VAL A 155 6.11 0.93 4.66
C VAL A 155 6.34 -0.14 5.71
N ARG A 156 6.93 0.27 6.84
CA ARG A 156 7.28 -0.61 7.95
C ARG A 156 6.13 -0.74 8.94
N PRO A 157 5.98 -1.92 9.57
CA PRO A 157 5.02 -2.11 10.64
C PRO A 157 5.46 -1.38 11.92
N GLY A 158 4.50 -1.15 12.80
CA GLY A 158 4.67 -0.51 14.09
C GLY A 158 4.92 0.99 14.01
N ALA A 159 5.42 1.55 15.11
CA ALA A 159 5.67 2.98 15.27
C ALA A 159 6.95 3.47 14.56
N LEU A 160 7.49 2.70 13.60
CA LEU A 160 8.71 3.05 12.87
C LEU A 160 8.45 4.10 11.79
N ASP A 161 7.28 4.04 11.14
CA ASP A 161 6.88 4.95 10.07
C ASP A 161 5.55 5.64 10.45
N ILE A 162 5.53 6.40 11.55
CA ILE A 162 4.37 7.26 11.87
C ILE A 162 4.33 8.38 10.84
N HIS A 163 3.27 8.47 10.04
CA HIS A 163 3.20 9.45 8.97
C HIS A 163 1.79 9.97 8.69
N SER A 164 1.73 11.06 7.92
CA SER A 164 0.52 11.56 7.29
C SER A 164 0.79 11.81 5.81
N VAL A 165 -0.25 11.70 4.98
CA VAL A 165 -0.13 11.86 3.53
C VAL A 165 -1.12 12.92 3.05
N PHE A 166 -0.65 13.87 2.25
CA PHE A 166 -1.47 14.90 1.61
C PHE A 166 -1.42 14.73 0.09
N HIS A 167 -2.59 14.64 -0.55
CA HIS A 167 -2.67 14.47 -1.99
C HIS A 167 -2.55 15.82 -2.69
N LEU A 168 -1.46 16.04 -3.42
CA LEU A 168 -1.15 17.30 -4.09
C LEU A 168 -1.76 17.39 -5.49
N SER A 169 -2.04 16.24 -6.10
CA SER A 169 -2.66 16.10 -7.43
C SER A 169 -4.10 15.62 -7.34
N HIS A 170 -4.83 15.70 -8.46
CA HIS A 170 -6.24 15.34 -8.51
C HIS A 170 -6.60 14.59 -9.83
N PRO A 171 -6.87 13.27 -9.79
CA PRO A 171 -6.71 12.38 -8.63
C PRO A 171 -5.25 12.02 -8.37
N THR A 172 -4.95 11.55 -7.16
CA THR A 172 -3.78 10.69 -6.91
C THR A 172 -4.21 9.24 -6.81
N THR A 173 -3.39 8.33 -7.32
CA THR A 173 -3.61 6.88 -7.23
C THR A 173 -2.38 6.21 -6.67
N SER A 174 -2.54 5.48 -5.57
CA SER A 174 -1.49 4.66 -4.96
C SER A 174 -1.87 3.20 -4.96
N LEU A 175 -0.88 2.32 -5.16
CA LEU A 175 -1.05 0.88 -4.99
C LEU A 175 -0.23 0.42 -3.80
N LEU A 176 -0.82 -0.45 -2.97
CA LEU A 176 -0.12 -1.12 -1.88
C LEU A 176 -0.10 -2.62 -2.15
N ILE A 177 1.09 -3.22 -2.07
CA ILE A 177 1.25 -4.65 -1.85
C ILE A 177 1.62 -4.80 -0.38
N ARG A 178 0.70 -5.31 0.44
CA ARG A 178 0.83 -5.29 1.90
C ARG A 178 0.36 -6.57 2.58
N THR A 179 0.94 -6.90 3.72
CA THR A 179 0.41 -7.96 4.58
C THR A 179 -1.00 -7.60 5.10
N VAL A 180 -1.76 -8.62 5.52
CA VAL A 180 -2.90 -8.38 6.40
C VAL A 180 -2.40 -7.83 7.75
N PRO A 181 -3.23 -7.06 8.48
CA PRO A 181 -2.94 -6.64 9.84
C PRO A 181 -2.53 -7.82 10.74
N THR A 182 -1.51 -7.62 11.58
CA THR A 182 -1.04 -8.61 12.59
C THR A 182 -1.52 -8.32 14.00
#